data_AF-A0A484IGK8-F1
#
_entry.id   AF-A0A484IGK8-F1
#
_cell.length_a   1.000
_cell.length_b   1.000
_cell.length_c   1.000
_cell.angle_alpha   90.00
_cell.angle_beta   90.00
_cell.angle_gamma   90.00
#
_symmetry.space_group_name_H-M   'P 1'
#
loop_
_entity.id
_entity.type
_entity.pdbx_description
1 polymer ?
#
loop_
_entity_poly.entity_id
_entity_poly.type
_entity_poly.pdbx_seq_one_letter_code
_entity_poly.pdbx_strand_id
1 'polypeptide(L)'
;MNQSKKEQIPESQGPESQTGKIINQQNVTEGQRKEVNVESYSGVSKLADILKDVSFPAPKSKILDYVVQSEDFDEKDSIISALNKLKDRTYNGVSDLTSSAGLVYR
;
A
#
# COMPACT_ATOMS: atom_id res chain seq x y z
N MET A 1 49.52 43.81 -8.19
CA MET A 1 49.29 42.39 -7.82
C MET A 1 48.39 42.39 -6.60
N ASN A 2 47.11 42.01 -6.73
CA ASN A 2 46.12 41.98 -5.64
C ASN A 2 45.20 40.75 -5.81
N GLN A 3 44.91 40.08 -4.69
CA GLN A 3 44.04 38.90 -4.54
C GLN A 3 42.56 39.29 -4.65
N SER A 4 41.69 38.39 -5.17
CA SER A 4 40.40 37.98 -4.55
C SER A 4 39.48 37.20 -5.50
N LYS A 5 38.85 36.18 -4.93
CA LYS A 5 37.89 35.19 -5.44
C LYS A 5 36.50 35.81 -5.66
N LYS A 6 35.81 35.51 -6.78
CA LYS A 6 34.33 35.46 -6.83
C LYS A 6 33.78 34.80 -8.10
N GLU A 7 33.19 33.62 -7.90
CA GLU A 7 31.92 33.13 -8.45
C GLU A 7 31.62 33.45 -9.93
N GLN A 8 32.00 32.53 -10.83
CA GLN A 8 31.26 32.36 -12.08
C GLN A 8 29.92 31.69 -11.76
N ILE A 9 28.83 32.43 -11.88
CA ILE A 9 27.50 31.88 -12.15
C ILE A 9 27.32 31.97 -13.66
N PRO A 10 27.24 30.87 -14.42
CA PRO A 10 26.70 30.95 -15.77
C PRO A 10 25.21 31.26 -15.66
N GLU A 11 24.88 32.43 -16.19
CA GLU A 11 23.54 32.93 -16.44
C GLU A 11 22.71 31.89 -17.21
N SER A 12 21.45 31.72 -16.81
CA SER A 12 20.47 30.77 -17.34
C SER A 12 20.55 30.56 -18.84
N GLN A 13 20.79 29.31 -19.25
CA GLN A 13 20.40 28.83 -20.57
C GLN A 13 19.51 27.61 -20.38
N GLY A 14 18.27 27.75 -20.82
CA GLY A 14 17.16 26.83 -20.59
C GLY A 14 17.35 25.41 -21.13
N PRO A 15 16.29 24.58 -21.05
CA PRO A 15 16.35 23.11 -21.07
C PRO A 15 16.73 22.47 -22.43
N GLU A 16 17.24 23.24 -23.40
CA GLU A 16 17.40 22.79 -24.79
C GLU A 16 18.84 22.43 -25.19
N SER A 17 19.80 22.45 -24.27
CA SER A 17 21.20 22.07 -24.57
C SER A 17 21.52 20.62 -24.20
N GLN A 18 21.46 19.75 -25.21
CA GLN A 18 22.31 18.58 -25.51
C GLN A 18 22.71 17.58 -24.39
N THR A 19 22.07 17.63 -23.22
CA THR A 19 22.21 16.63 -22.13
C THR A 19 21.01 15.67 -22.08
N GLY A 20 20.00 15.89 -22.93
CA GLY A 20 18.75 15.12 -22.94
C GLY A 20 18.79 13.76 -23.66
N LYS A 21 19.95 13.23 -24.06
CA LYS A 21 20.01 12.00 -24.89
C LYS A 21 20.76 10.81 -24.29
N ILE A 22 21.14 10.86 -23.01
CA ILE A 22 21.94 9.79 -22.37
C ILE A 22 21.40 9.36 -20.99
N ILE A 23 20.08 9.23 -20.86
CA ILE A 23 19.47 8.55 -19.71
C ILE A 23 18.61 7.34 -20.10
N ASN A 24 18.72 6.86 -21.34
CA ASN A 24 17.93 5.72 -21.83
C ASN A 24 18.58 4.35 -21.56
N GLN A 25 19.45 4.23 -20.55
CA GLN A 25 20.05 2.93 -20.15
C GLN A 25 20.48 2.91 -18.66
N GLN A 26 19.70 3.50 -17.76
CA GLN A 26 19.84 3.14 -16.34
C GLN A 26 18.66 2.27 -15.96
N ASN A 27 18.92 0.95 -16.00
CA ASN A 27 18.26 -0.10 -15.24
C ASN A 27 17.04 0.40 -14.47
N VAL A 28 15.87 0.40 -15.13
CA VAL A 28 14.62 0.24 -14.42
C VAL A 28 14.64 -1.21 -13.95
N THR A 29 15.38 -1.48 -12.87
CA THR A 29 14.96 -2.56 -11.99
C THR A 29 13.53 -2.21 -11.66
N GLU A 30 12.60 -3.08 -12.07
CA GLU A 30 11.21 -3.08 -11.62
C GLU A 30 11.24 -3.27 -10.10
N GLY A 31 11.63 -2.23 -9.38
CA GLY A 31 11.22 -2.02 -8.02
C GLY A 31 9.74 -1.85 -8.14
N GLN A 32 9.02 -2.97 -8.03
CA GLN A 32 7.59 -3.00 -7.81
C GLN A 32 7.35 -1.93 -6.76
N ARG A 33 6.82 -0.79 -7.19
CA ARG A 33 6.32 0.20 -6.27
C ARG A 33 5.19 -0.53 -5.59
N LYS A 34 5.48 -1.10 -4.43
CA LYS A 34 4.46 -1.52 -3.51
C LYS A 34 3.84 -0.20 -3.09
N GLU A 35 2.80 0.20 -3.82
CA GLU A 35 1.92 1.28 -3.44
C GLU A 35 1.35 0.85 -2.09
N VAL A 36 2.10 1.14 -1.04
CA VAL A 36 1.65 1.00 0.33
C VAL A 36 0.67 2.14 0.49
N ASN A 37 -0.56 1.89 0.03
CA ASN A 37 -1.66 2.79 0.26
C ASN A 37 -1.79 2.93 1.78
N VAL A 38 -1.34 4.06 2.31
CA VAL A 38 -1.34 4.39 3.74
C VAL A 38 -2.77 4.48 4.30
N GLU A 39 -3.80 4.44 3.46
CA GLU A 39 -5.19 4.25 3.85
C GLU A 39 -5.41 2.91 4.59
N SER A 40 -4.60 1.88 4.32
CA SER A 40 -4.81 0.50 4.81
C SER A 40 -4.94 0.33 6.33
N TYR A 41 -4.40 1.26 7.14
CA TYR A 41 -4.49 1.15 8.61
C TYR A 41 -5.89 1.52 9.15
N SER A 42 -6.60 2.43 8.47
CA SER A 42 -7.99 2.80 8.83
C SER A 42 -8.92 1.59 8.66
N GLY A 43 -8.79 0.89 7.54
CA GLY A 43 -9.66 -0.23 7.18
C GLY A 43 -9.45 -1.43 8.08
N VAL A 44 -8.23 -1.68 8.54
CA VAL A 44 -7.94 -2.76 9.49
C VAL A 44 -8.63 -2.54 10.84
N SER A 45 -8.69 -1.30 11.31
CA SER A 45 -9.35 -0.97 12.59
C SER A 45 -10.86 -1.17 12.47
N LYS A 46 -11.48 -0.67 11.39
CA LYS A 46 -12.90 -0.91 11.10
C LYS A 46 -13.22 -2.39 10.93
N LEU A 47 -12.37 -3.13 10.21
CA LEU A 47 -12.52 -4.58 10.04
C LEU A 47 -12.44 -5.32 11.38
N ALA A 48 -11.55 -4.91 12.28
CA ALA A 48 -11.47 -5.48 13.61
C ALA A 48 -12.73 -5.20 14.43
N ASP A 49 -13.29 -4.00 14.33
CA ASP A 49 -14.56 -3.63 14.96
C ASP A 49 -15.74 -4.45 14.42
N ILE A 50 -15.81 -4.65 13.11
CA ILE A 50 -16.83 -5.49 12.46
C ILE A 50 -16.68 -6.94 12.91
N LEU A 51 -15.45 -7.46 12.92
CA LEU A 51 -15.20 -8.86 13.23
C LEU A 51 -15.18 -9.17 14.73
N LYS A 52 -15.28 -8.19 15.63
CA LYS A 52 -15.28 -8.43 17.08
C LYS A 52 -16.45 -9.30 17.54
N ASP A 53 -17.57 -9.20 16.83
CA ASP A 53 -18.81 -9.91 17.12
C ASP A 53 -18.87 -11.29 16.43
N VAL A 54 -17.86 -11.62 15.61
CA VAL A 54 -17.71 -12.95 15.03
C VAL A 54 -17.13 -13.90 16.07
N SER A 55 -17.87 -14.97 16.37
CA SER A 55 -17.34 -16.07 17.18
C SER A 55 -16.29 -16.85 16.39
N PHE A 56 -15.02 -16.58 16.68
CA PHE A 56 -13.89 -17.36 16.20
C PHE A 56 -13.70 -18.64 17.03
N PRO A 57 -13.18 -19.73 16.45
CA PRO A 57 -12.68 -19.87 15.08
C PRO A 57 -13.81 -19.95 14.05
N ALA A 58 -13.66 -19.23 12.93
CA ALA A 58 -14.71 -19.07 11.91
C ALA A 58 -14.20 -19.39 10.50
N PRO A 59 -15.00 -20.05 9.64
CA PRO A 59 -14.63 -20.31 8.25
C PRO A 59 -14.62 -19.02 7.42
N LYS A 60 -13.78 -18.98 6.39
CA LYS A 60 -13.69 -17.86 5.42
C LYS A 60 -15.07 -17.36 4.98
N SER A 61 -15.98 -18.26 4.60
CA SER A 61 -17.31 -17.90 4.10
C SER A 61 -18.14 -17.13 5.13
N LYS A 62 -18.09 -17.52 6.41
CA LYS A 62 -18.81 -16.83 7.49
C LYS A 62 -18.23 -15.45 7.74
N ILE A 63 -16.91 -15.31 7.70
CA ILE A 63 -16.21 -14.04 7.86
C ILE A 63 -16.54 -13.10 6.70
N LEU A 64 -16.49 -13.60 5.47
CA LEU A 64 -16.81 -12.84 4.27
C LEU A 64 -18.26 -12.35 4.29
N ASP A 65 -19.20 -13.23 4.65
CA ASP A 65 -20.62 -12.90 4.81
C ASP A 65 -20.82 -11.79 5.86
N TYR A 66 -20.10 -11.85 6.98
CA TYR A 66 -20.15 -10.83 8.03
C TYR A 66 -19.65 -9.45 7.53
N VAL A 67 -18.56 -9.44 6.76
CA VAL A 67 -18.00 -8.19 6.18
C VAL A 67 -18.88 -7.66 5.05
N VAL A 68 -19.54 -8.52 4.28
CA VAL A 68 -20.49 -8.09 3.24
C VAL A 68 -21.73 -7.46 3.88
N GLN A 69 -22.24 -8.05 4.96
CA GLN A 69 -23.41 -7.55 5.71
C GLN A 69 -23.12 -6.34 6.60
N SER A 70 -21.85 -6.02 6.87
CA SER A 70 -21.49 -4.85 7.68
C SER A 70 -21.78 -3.54 6.94
N GLU A 71 -21.78 -2.44 7.71
CA GLU A 71 -21.85 -1.08 7.16
C GLU A 71 -20.81 -0.86 6.06
N ASP A 72 -21.15 0.02 5.12
CA ASP A 72 -20.27 0.39 4.02
C ASP A 72 -19.17 1.33 4.51
N PHE A 73 -17.94 1.11 4.05
CA PHE A 73 -16.79 1.94 4.39
C PHE A 73 -15.83 1.97 3.20
N ASP A 74 -15.03 3.04 3.08
CA ASP A 74 -14.20 3.32 1.91
C ASP A 74 -13.29 2.16 1.47
N GLU A 75 -12.84 1.35 2.42
CA GLU A 75 -11.92 0.22 2.18
C GLU A 75 -12.62 -1.14 2.08
N LYS A 76 -13.96 -1.19 2.11
CA LYS A 76 -14.75 -2.43 2.15
C LYS A 76 -14.48 -3.32 0.94
N ASP A 77 -14.53 -2.77 -0.26
CA ASP A 77 -14.22 -3.51 -1.49
C ASP A 77 -12.80 -4.06 -1.51
N SER A 78 -11.82 -3.26 -1.07
CA SER A 78 -10.41 -3.67 -0.99
C SER A 78 -10.23 -4.82 0.00
N ILE A 79 -10.90 -4.76 1.16
CA ILE A 79 -10.88 -5.80 2.17
C ILE A 79 -11.59 -7.06 1.66
N ILE A 80 -12.78 -6.95 1.07
CA ILE A 80 -13.51 -8.08 0.48
C ILE A 80 -12.65 -8.76 -0.58
N SER A 81 -11.95 -8.00 -1.43
CA SER A 81 -11.02 -8.54 -2.44
C SER A 81 -9.83 -9.27 -1.78
N ALA A 82 -9.25 -8.70 -0.72
CA ALA A 82 -8.18 -9.35 0.04
C ALA A 82 -8.66 -10.64 0.72
N LEU A 83 -9.83 -10.62 1.35
CA LEU A 83 -10.47 -11.78 1.97
C LEU A 83 -10.84 -12.85 0.94
N ASN A 84 -11.24 -12.47 -0.28
CA ASN A 84 -11.52 -13.44 -1.34
C ASN A 84 -10.27 -14.19 -1.81
N LYS A 85 -9.10 -13.57 -1.77
CA LYS A 85 -7.80 -14.21 -2.11
C LYS A 85 -7.31 -15.18 -1.04
N LEU A 86 -7.91 -15.17 0.15
CA LEU A 86 -7.56 -16.08 1.23
C LEU A 86 -7.91 -17.54 0.91
N LYS A 87 -7.17 -18.45 1.52
CA LYS A 87 -7.46 -19.89 1.47
C LYS A 87 -8.79 -20.18 2.15
N ASP A 88 -9.54 -21.13 1.61
CA ASP A 88 -10.75 -21.63 2.25
C ASP A 88 -10.37 -22.51 3.46
N ARG A 89 -10.27 -21.86 4.62
CA ARG A 89 -9.94 -22.49 5.90
C ARG A 89 -10.65 -21.78 7.04
N THR A 90 -10.58 -22.38 8.21
CA THR A 90 -10.99 -21.74 9.46
C THR A 90 -9.87 -20.83 9.97
N TYR A 91 -10.24 -19.59 10.27
CA TYR A 91 -9.36 -18.59 10.85
C TYR A 91 -9.59 -18.51 12.36
N ASN A 92 -8.50 -18.37 13.13
CA ASN A 92 -8.57 -18.39 14.59
C ASN A 92 -8.94 -17.04 15.21
N GLY A 93 -8.86 -15.96 14.43
CA GLY A 93 -9.14 -14.61 14.91
C GLY A 93 -8.86 -13.55 13.86
N VAL A 94 -9.17 -12.31 14.20
CA VAL A 94 -8.94 -11.14 13.36
C VAL A 94 -7.47 -11.00 12.97
N SER A 95 -6.54 -11.20 13.91
CA SER A 95 -5.10 -11.07 13.63
C SER A 95 -4.58 -12.11 12.63
N ASP A 96 -5.06 -13.36 12.72
CA ASP A 96 -4.71 -14.43 11.76
C ASP A 96 -5.28 -14.10 10.38
N LEU A 97 -6.50 -13.56 10.33
CA LEU A 97 -7.16 -13.15 9.10
C LEU A 97 -6.46 -11.97 8.42
N THR A 98 -6.21 -10.87 9.14
CA THR A 98 -5.61 -9.65 8.58
C THR A 98 -4.16 -9.87 8.16
N SER A 99 -3.42 -10.68 8.91
CA SER A 99 -2.06 -11.12 8.53
C SER A 99 -2.09 -11.99 7.28
N SER A 100 -3.02 -12.96 7.21
CA SER A 100 -3.17 -13.81 6.02
C SER A 100 -3.63 -13.03 4.79
N ALA A 101 -4.43 -11.98 4.98
CA ALA A 101 -4.94 -11.13 3.92
C ALA A 101 -3.92 -10.08 3.45
N GLY A 102 -2.79 -9.95 4.14
CA GLY A 102 -1.76 -8.95 3.83
C GLY A 102 -2.21 -7.52 4.12
N LEU A 103 -3.24 -7.34 4.96
CA LEU A 103 -3.76 -6.02 5.36
C LEU A 103 -2.90 -5.38 6.45
N VAL A 104 -2.11 -6.18 7.18
CA VAL A 104 -1.16 -5.71 8.18
C VAL A 104 0.23 -6.16 7.78
N TYR A 105 1.14 -5.20 7.57
CA TYR A 105 2.57 -5.47 7.50
C TYR A 105 3.16 -5.40 8.90
N ARG A 106 3.90 -6.44 9.28
CA ARG A 106 4.67 -6.49 10.53
C ARG A 106 6.15 -6.29 10.24
#